data_AF-A0A9P4Y799-F1
#
_entry.id   AF-A0A9P4Y799-F1
#
_cell.length_a   1.000
_cell.length_b   1.000
_cell.length_c   1.000
_cell.angle_alpha   90.00
_cell.angle_beta   90.00
_cell.angle_gamma   90.00
#
_symmetry.space_group_name_H-M   'P 1'
#
loop_
_entity.id
_entity.type
_entity.pdbx_description
1 polymer ?
#
loop_
_entity_poly.entity_id
_entity_poly.type
_entity_poly.pdbx_seq_one_letter_code
_entity_poly.pdbx_strand_id
1 'polypeptide(L)'
;MLDPETGAADAKTFDSSALKESTPENPRLVRLLMRQDSTLRVILNTVMLARMEFQLKEGLKSKSVLFTAIEGEDAKHVQVQMKMSPQSADTFLKAIDGIKKKL
;
A
#
# COMPACT_ATOMS: atom_id res chain seq x y z
N MET A 1 -15.18 1.52 2.36
CA MET A 1 -16.02 2.05 3.47
C MET A 1 -15.33 1.61 4.76
N LEU A 2 -15.19 2.48 5.76
CA LEU A 2 -14.54 2.11 7.02
C LEU A 2 -15.52 1.31 7.87
N ASP A 3 -15.00 0.37 8.66
CA ASP A 3 -15.79 -0.30 9.69
C ASP A 3 -16.28 0.76 10.69
N PRO A 4 -17.59 0.90 10.91
CA PRO A 4 -18.15 1.99 11.69
C PRO A 4 -17.88 1.87 13.21
N GLU A 5 -17.54 0.67 13.70
CA GLU A 5 -17.22 0.45 15.12
C GLU A 5 -15.73 0.65 15.43
N THR A 6 -14.86 0.27 14.50
CA THR A 6 -13.41 0.25 14.71
C THR A 6 -12.66 1.33 13.94
N GLY A 7 -13.30 1.98 12.96
CA GLY A 7 -12.67 2.93 12.04
C GLY A 7 -11.64 2.28 11.12
N ALA A 8 -11.48 0.94 11.16
CA ALA A 8 -10.51 0.22 10.36
C ALA A 8 -10.98 0.12 8.90
N ALA A 9 -10.03 0.00 7.98
CA ALA A 9 -10.35 -0.27 6.59
C ALA A 9 -11.01 -1.65 6.47
N ASP A 10 -12.27 -1.70 6.04
CA ASP A 10 -12.93 -2.97 5.76
C ASP A 10 -12.40 -3.54 4.43
N ALA A 11 -11.57 -4.58 4.54
CA ALA A 11 -10.99 -5.29 3.41
C ALA A 11 -12.04 -5.87 2.43
N LYS A 12 -13.30 -6.07 2.86
CA LYS A 12 -14.39 -6.52 1.98
C LYS A 12 -14.92 -5.44 1.05
N THR A 13 -14.58 -4.17 1.30
CA THR A 13 -15.07 -3.05 0.48
C THR A 13 -14.23 -2.77 -0.76
N PHE A 14 -13.05 -3.41 -0.89
CA PHE A 14 -12.22 -3.28 -2.07
C PHE A 14 -12.59 -4.34 -3.12
N ASP A 15 -13.40 -3.93 -4.11
CA ASP A 15 -13.64 -4.76 -5.29
C ASP A 15 -12.44 -4.70 -6.24
N SER A 16 -11.65 -5.76 -6.17
CA SER A 16 -10.44 -5.92 -6.96
C SER A 16 -10.70 -6.47 -8.38
N SER A 17 -11.95 -6.80 -8.74
CA SER A 17 -12.33 -7.15 -10.12
C SER A 17 -12.17 -5.96 -11.05
N ALA A 18 -12.36 -4.75 -10.52
CA ALA A 18 -12.17 -3.49 -11.23
C ALA A 18 -10.79 -3.37 -11.88
N LEU A 19 -9.73 -4.00 -11.36
CA LEU A 19 -8.39 -3.91 -11.96
C LEU A 19 -8.29 -4.65 -13.32
N LYS A 20 -9.18 -5.60 -13.60
CA LYS A 20 -9.16 -6.41 -14.85
C LYS A 20 -9.60 -5.63 -16.09
N GLU A 21 -10.28 -4.51 -15.91
CA GLU A 21 -10.73 -3.64 -17.01
C GLU A 21 -9.66 -2.62 -17.43
N SER A 22 -8.44 -2.73 -16.88
CA SER A 22 -7.30 -1.89 -17.24
C SER A 22 -6.87 -2.16 -18.68
N THR A 23 -6.85 -1.13 -19.52
CA THR A 23 -6.28 -1.20 -20.88
C THR A 23 -5.03 -0.32 -20.98
N PRO A 24 -4.16 -0.50 -21.99
CA PRO A 24 -3.01 0.38 -22.20
C PRO A 24 -3.41 1.84 -22.39
N GLU A 25 -4.54 2.12 -23.06
CA GLU A 25 -5.08 3.47 -23.21
C GLU A 25 -5.82 4.01 -21.97
N ASN A 26 -6.20 3.14 -21.02
CA ASN A 26 -6.82 3.53 -19.75
C ASN A 26 -6.30 2.67 -18.58
N PRO A 27 -5.04 2.87 -18.15
CA PRO A 27 -4.43 2.04 -17.15
C PRO A 27 -5.04 2.30 -15.77
N ARG A 28 -5.59 1.26 -15.13
CA ARG A 28 -6.04 1.35 -13.74
C ARG A 28 -4.85 1.18 -12.82
N LEU A 29 -4.43 2.30 -12.24
CA LEU A 29 -3.27 2.35 -11.36
C LEU A 29 -3.70 2.16 -9.90
N VAL A 30 -3.00 1.29 -9.19
CA VAL A 30 -3.09 1.21 -7.72
C VAL A 30 -2.01 2.09 -7.11
N ARG A 31 -2.35 2.77 -6.01
CA ARG A 31 -1.42 3.63 -5.29
C ARG A 31 -1.43 3.29 -3.80
N LEU A 32 -0.25 3.40 -3.17
CA LEU A 32 -0.13 3.46 -1.73
C LEU A 32 -0.16 4.93 -1.31
N LEU A 33 -1.17 5.28 -0.50
CA LEU A 33 -1.38 6.61 0.03
C LEU A 33 -1.32 6.57 1.55
N MET A 34 -0.48 7.42 2.15
CA MET A 34 -0.44 7.60 3.61
C MET A 34 -0.57 9.07 3.95
N ARG A 35 -1.36 9.36 4.99
CA ARG A 35 -1.51 10.69 5.56
C ARG A 35 -1.10 10.66 7.03
N GLN A 36 -0.59 11.79 7.51
CA GLN A 36 -0.41 11.99 8.95
C GLN A 36 -1.77 12.25 9.59
N ASP A 37 -2.06 11.58 10.71
CA ASP A 37 -3.37 11.69 11.36
C ASP A 37 -3.68 13.13 11.81
N SER A 38 -2.71 13.85 12.36
CA SER A 38 -2.93 15.19 12.93
C SER A 38 -3.11 16.29 11.88
N THR A 39 -2.37 16.22 10.77
CA THR A 39 -2.33 17.29 9.75
C THR A 39 -3.05 16.91 8.45
N LEU A 40 -3.43 15.63 8.30
CA LEU A 40 -3.95 15.02 7.07
C LEU A 40 -3.00 15.17 5.86
N ARG A 41 -1.77 15.63 6.10
CA ARG A 41 -0.75 15.82 5.07
C ARG A 41 -0.38 14.48 4.48
N VAL A 42 -0.37 14.41 3.15
CA VAL A 42 0.12 13.23 2.42
C VAL A 42 1.63 13.10 2.64
N ILE A 43 2.05 11.95 3.17
CA ILE A 43 3.46 11.62 3.45
C ILE A 43 3.97 10.42 2.67
N LEU A 44 3.08 9.73 1.95
CA LEU A 44 3.43 8.73 0.95
C LEU A 44 2.37 8.80 -0.15
N ASN A 45 2.79 8.89 -1.40
CA ASN A 45 1.89 8.80 -2.54
C ASN A 45 2.61 8.16 -3.72
N THR A 46 2.75 6.84 -3.69
CA THR A 46 3.46 6.09 -4.74
C THR A 46 2.50 5.24 -5.55
N VAL A 47 2.72 5.17 -6.86
CA VAL A 47 2.13 4.12 -7.68
C VAL A 47 2.70 2.77 -7.27
N MET A 48 1.87 1.72 -7.30
CA MET A 48 2.30 0.35 -7.04
C MET A 48 2.49 -0.38 -8.37
N LEU A 49 3.64 -1.03 -8.52
CA LEU A 49 3.99 -1.82 -9.71
C LEU A 49 4.08 -3.30 -9.34
N ALA A 50 3.73 -4.20 -10.26
CA ALA A 50 3.80 -5.64 -10.04
C ALA A 50 5.21 -6.14 -9.65
N ARG A 51 6.26 -5.43 -10.06
CA ARG A 51 7.66 -5.75 -9.73
C ARG A 51 8.20 -5.10 -8.45
N MET A 52 7.38 -4.33 -7.72
CA MET A 52 7.84 -3.74 -6.46
C MET A 52 8.04 -4.81 -5.40
N GLU A 53 9.17 -4.74 -4.70
CA GLU A 53 9.54 -5.66 -3.64
C GLU A 53 9.22 -5.06 -2.27
N PHE A 54 8.50 -5.83 -1.45
CA PHE A 54 8.14 -5.48 -0.08
C PHE A 54 8.83 -6.46 0.87
N GLN A 55 9.89 -6.02 1.52
CA GLN A 55 10.71 -6.86 2.37
C GLN A 55 10.27 -6.73 3.82
N LEU A 56 9.88 -7.85 4.44
CA LEU A 56 9.62 -7.90 5.87
C LEU A 56 10.94 -7.91 6.65
N LYS A 57 11.06 -7.03 7.63
CA LYS A 57 12.12 -7.02 8.64
C LYS A 57 11.49 -7.22 10.01
N GLU A 58 11.86 -8.32 10.66
CA GLU A 58 11.43 -8.60 12.02
C GLU A 58 12.25 -7.79 13.03
N GLY A 59 11.57 -7.23 14.02
CA GLY A 59 12.19 -6.59 15.16
C GLY A 59 11.55 -7.10 16.45
N LEU A 60 12.24 -6.94 17.58
CA LEU A 60 11.86 -7.52 18.88
C LEU A 60 10.42 -7.20 19.33
N LYS A 61 9.85 -6.04 18.95
CA LYS A 61 8.49 -5.60 19.34
C LYS A 61 7.62 -5.10 18.18
N SER A 62 8.14 -5.11 16.96
CA SER A 62 7.47 -4.53 15.80
C SER A 62 7.99 -5.14 14.52
N LYS A 63 7.12 -5.25 13.50
CA LYS A 63 7.55 -5.59 12.15
C LYS A 63 7.75 -4.30 11.34
N SER A 64 8.74 -4.29 10.47
CA SER A 64 8.94 -3.22 9.48
C SER A 64 8.81 -3.78 8.07
N VAL A 65 8.16 -3.05 7.17
CA VAL A 65 8.15 -3.35 5.74
C VAL A 65 9.02 -2.34 5.02
N LEU A 66 10.02 -2.83 4.28
CA LEU A 66 10.93 -2.03 3.46
C LEU A 66 10.53 -2.13 1.99
N PHE A 67 10.43 -1.01 1.28
CA PHE A 67 10.15 -0.99 -0.16
C PHE A 67 10.66 0.31 -0.79
N THR A 68 10.68 0.35 -2.12
CA THR A 68 11.05 1.55 -2.89
C THR A 68 9.79 2.24 -3.40
N ALA A 69 9.54 3.46 -2.94
CA ALA A 69 8.47 4.33 -3.43
C ALA A 69 8.97 5.19 -4.60
N ILE A 70 8.03 5.62 -5.45
CA ILE A 70 8.26 6.58 -6.55
C ILE A 70 7.52 7.86 -6.18
N GLU A 71 8.25 8.94 -5.94
CA GLU A 71 7.70 10.21 -5.46
C GLU A 71 8.18 11.42 -6.27
N GLY A 72 7.36 12.48 -6.25
CA GLY A 72 7.64 13.74 -6.94
C GLY A 72 7.38 13.68 -8.46
N GLU A 73 7.45 14.84 -9.10
CA GLU A 73 7.28 14.99 -10.56
C GLU A 73 8.42 14.30 -11.32
N ASP A 74 9.62 14.27 -10.75
CA ASP A 74 10.81 13.61 -11.32
C ASP A 74 10.84 12.08 -11.15
N ALA A 75 9.77 11.47 -10.63
CA ALA A 75 9.68 10.03 -10.36
C ALA A 75 10.87 9.48 -9.55
N LYS A 76 11.29 10.23 -8.52
CA LYS A 76 12.43 9.88 -7.68
C LYS A 76 12.14 8.60 -6.91
N HIS A 77 13.12 7.69 -6.90
CA HIS A 77 13.05 6.45 -6.14
C HIS A 77 13.52 6.71 -4.71
N VAL A 78 12.65 6.45 -3.73
CA VAL A 78 12.89 6.71 -2.30
C VAL A 78 12.72 5.40 -1.53
N GLN A 79 13.69 5.06 -0.70
CA GLN A 79 13.57 3.90 0.18
C GLN A 79 12.68 4.24 1.37
N VAL A 80 11.62 3.45 1.57
CA VAL A 80 10.63 3.64 2.64
C VAL A 80 10.71 2.48 3.63
N GLN A 81 10.69 2.81 4.92
CA GLN A 81 10.54 1.85 6.01
C GLN A 81 9.26 2.14 6.78
N MET A 82 8.28 1.24 6.67
CA MET A 82 7.01 1.35 7.37
C MET A 82 7.00 0.43 8.60
N LYS A 83 6.98 1.00 9.80
CA LYS A 83 6.88 0.25 11.06
C LYS A 83 5.42 0.06 11.46
N MET A 84 5.06 -1.13 11.88
CA MET A 84 3.69 -1.46 12.31
C MET A 84 3.66 -2.65 13.27
N SER A 85 2.47 -2.93 13.82
CA SER A 85 2.25 -4.12 14.63
C SER A 85 2.45 -5.40 13.78
N PRO A 86 2.78 -6.55 14.41
CA PRO A 86 2.91 -7.80 13.67
C PRO A 86 1.67 -8.18 12.87
N GLN A 87 0.48 -8.04 13.46
CA GLN A 87 -0.81 -8.33 12.81
C GLN A 87 -1.06 -7.40 11.62
N SER A 88 -0.77 -6.10 11.76
CA SER A 88 -0.92 -5.13 10.67
C SER A 88 0.00 -5.45 9.49
N ALA A 89 1.24 -5.90 9.76
CA ALA A 89 2.19 -6.28 8.70
C ALA A 89 1.71 -7.49 7.91
N ASP A 90 1.18 -8.51 8.58
CA ASP A 90 0.69 -9.71 7.92
C ASP A 90 -0.54 -9.40 7.05
N THR A 91 -1.46 -8.55 7.53
CA THR A 91 -2.61 -8.09 6.74
C THR A 91 -2.16 -7.24 5.54
N PHE A 92 -1.22 -6.31 5.75
CA PHE A 92 -0.69 -5.47 4.69
C PHE A 92 -0.05 -6.31 3.57
N LEU A 93 0.85 -7.22 3.90
CA LEU A 93 1.54 -8.05 2.90
C LEU A 93 0.57 -8.96 2.13
N LYS A 94 -0.44 -9.54 2.80
CA LYS A 94 -1.49 -10.31 2.11
C LYS A 94 -2.27 -9.46 1.10
N ALA A 95 -2.60 -8.21 1.45
CA ALA A 95 -3.28 -7.29 0.55
C ALA A 95 -2.39 -6.93 -0.65
N ILE A 96 -1.12 -6.62 -0.41
CA ILE A 96 -0.14 -6.33 -1.47
C ILE A 96 -0.02 -7.51 -2.44
N ASP A 97 0.16 -8.73 -1.96
CA ASP A 97 0.23 -9.93 -2.81
C ASP A 97 -1.06 -10.14 -3.63
N GLY A 98 -2.21 -9.92 -3.01
CA GLY A 98 -3.51 -10.01 -3.68
C GLY A 98 -3.64 -9.00 -4.82
N ILE A 99 -3.14 -7.78 -4.63
CA ILE A 99 -3.16 -6.73 -5.66
C ILE A 99 -2.10 -6.98 -6.73
N LYS A 100 -0.86 -7.35 -6.36
CA LYS A 100 0.22 -7.62 -7.32
C LYS A 100 -0.15 -8.70 -8.35
N LYS A 101 -0.99 -9.68 -7.97
CA LYS A 101 -1.51 -10.71 -8.89
C LYS A 101 -2.54 -10.20 -9.90
N LYS A 102 -3.05 -8.98 -9.72
CA LYS A 102 -4.11 -8.36 -10.52
C LYS A 102 -3.65 -7.10 -11.26
N LEU A 103 -2.42 -6.67 -11.02
CA LEU A 103 -1.70 -5.67 -11.81
C LEU A 103 -0.98 -6.37 -12.97
#